data_AF-O54845-F1
#
_entry.id   AF-O54845-F1
#
_cell.length_a   1.000
_cell.length_b   1.000
_cell.length_c   1.000
_cell.angle_alpha   90.00
_cell.angle_beta   90.00
_cell.angle_gamma   90.00
#
_symmetry.space_group_name_H-M   'P 1'
#
loop_
_entity.id
_entity.type
_entity.pdbx_description
1 polymer ?
#
loop_
_entity_poly.entity_id
_entity_poly.type
_entity_poly.pdbx_seq_one_letter_code
_entity_poly.pdbx_strand_id
1 'polypeptide(L)'
;MVSVNAPLGAPVASPYDTSPSEGANLNSSNSLGVSALCAICGDRATAKHYGASSCDGCKGFFRRSVRKNHMYSCRFSRQCVVDKDKRNQCRYCRLKKCFR
;
A
#
# COMPACT_ATOMS: atom_id res chain seq x y z
N MET A 1 38.31 10.80 46.31
CA MET A 1 37.64 9.95 45.32
C MET A 1 36.33 10.63 44.95
N VAL A 2 36.40 11.46 43.92
CA VAL A 2 35.32 12.34 43.44
C VAL A 2 34.31 11.54 42.62
N SER A 3 33.03 11.69 42.94
CA SER A 3 31.91 11.34 42.05
C SER A 3 31.96 12.18 40.77
N VAL A 4 31.62 11.60 39.61
CA VAL A 4 30.48 12.01 38.74
C VAL A 4 30.36 11.13 37.48
N ASN A 5 29.12 10.72 37.21
CA ASN A 5 28.41 10.59 35.92
C ASN A 5 28.86 9.61 34.81
N ALA A 6 27.89 8.75 34.46
CA ALA A 6 27.70 8.21 33.12
C ALA A 6 27.30 9.30 32.11
N PRO A 7 27.57 9.07 30.82
CA PRO A 7 26.62 9.49 29.80
C PRO A 7 26.21 8.37 28.85
N LEU A 8 24.98 8.54 28.36
CA LEU A 8 24.25 7.72 27.41
C LEU A 8 25.02 7.49 26.11
N GLY A 9 25.11 6.22 25.70
CA GLY A 9 25.53 5.82 24.36
C GLY A 9 24.43 6.11 23.34
N ALA A 10 24.82 6.85 22.32
CA ALA A 10 24.05 7.42 21.22
C ALA A 10 23.40 6.34 20.28
N PRO A 11 22.54 6.75 19.34
CA PRO A 11 21.63 5.86 18.62
C PRO A 11 22.32 5.10 17.49
N VAL A 12 21.94 3.83 17.32
CA VAL A 12 22.28 3.02 16.15
C VAL A 12 21.50 3.51 14.93
N ALA A 13 22.14 4.35 14.10
CA ALA A 13 21.62 4.68 12.77
C ALA A 13 21.79 3.45 11.85
N SER A 14 20.67 2.89 11.39
CA SER A 14 20.66 1.80 10.41
C SER A 14 20.76 2.38 8.98
N PRO A 15 21.70 1.96 8.12
CA PRO A 15 21.92 2.58 6.81
C PRO A 15 21.07 2.00 5.66
N TYR A 16 19.81 1.60 5.89
CA TYR A 16 18.95 1.06 4.82
C TYR A 16 17.56 1.71 4.77
N ASP A 17 17.52 2.96 4.34
CA ASP A 17 16.33 3.58 3.72
C ASP A 17 16.69 4.02 2.30
N THR A 18 16.95 3.04 1.42
CA THR A 18 16.94 3.29 -0.03
C THR A 18 15.48 3.43 -0.45
N SER A 19 14.97 4.65 -0.39
CA SER A 19 13.76 5.04 -1.09
C SER A 19 13.93 4.77 -2.58
N PRO A 20 13.08 3.98 -3.26
CA PRO A 20 13.05 3.98 -4.70
C PRO A 20 12.42 5.31 -5.14
N SER A 21 13.26 6.29 -5.44
CA SER A 21 12.90 7.42 -6.30
C SER A 21 12.70 6.87 -7.71
N GLU A 22 11.53 6.30 -8.00
CA GLU A 22 11.16 5.98 -9.36
C GLU A 22 10.63 7.24 -10.02
N GLY A 23 11.47 7.78 -10.92
CA GLY A 23 11.22 8.96 -11.71
C GLY A 23 9.94 8.85 -12.51
N ALA A 24 9.33 10.02 -12.72
CA ALA A 24 8.24 10.21 -13.64
C ALA A 24 8.67 9.78 -15.05
N ASN A 25 8.16 8.65 -15.52
CA ASN A 25 8.15 8.33 -16.94
C ASN A 25 6.73 8.55 -17.46
N LEU A 26 6.46 9.79 -17.89
CA LEU A 26 5.28 10.16 -18.64
C LEU A 26 5.47 9.68 -20.08
N ASN A 27 5.19 8.41 -20.36
CA ASN A 27 4.92 7.99 -21.73
C ASN A 27 3.41 8.09 -21.99
N SER A 28 3.01 9.33 -22.26
CA SER A 28 1.66 9.73 -22.64
C SER A 28 1.38 9.27 -24.08
N SER A 29 0.67 8.16 -24.23
CA SER A 29 -0.22 7.97 -25.38
C SER A 29 -1.58 8.55 -25.01
N ASN A 30 -1.94 9.61 -25.73
CA ASN A 30 -3.00 10.57 -25.47
C ASN A 30 -4.39 9.95 -25.18
N SER A 31 -4.92 10.22 -23.98
CA SER A 31 -6.37 10.39 -23.74
C SER A 31 -6.56 11.33 -22.54
N LEU A 32 -6.56 12.64 -22.82
CA LEU A 32 -7.33 13.67 -22.13
C LEU A 32 -7.70 13.39 -20.66
N GLY A 33 -6.83 13.77 -19.71
CA GLY A 33 -7.21 14.26 -18.39
C GLY A 33 -8.05 13.40 -17.44
N VAL A 34 -8.37 12.14 -17.76
CA VAL A 34 -9.11 11.26 -16.85
C VAL A 34 -8.13 10.64 -15.88
N SER A 35 -8.11 11.12 -14.64
CA SER A 35 -7.37 10.46 -13.56
C SER A 35 -7.87 9.01 -13.48
N ALA A 36 -6.98 8.05 -13.76
CA ALA A 36 -7.34 6.64 -13.71
C ALA A 36 -7.90 6.28 -12.32
N LEU A 37 -8.95 5.46 -12.27
CA LEU A 37 -9.50 4.96 -11.02
C LEU A 37 -8.79 3.68 -10.59
N CYS A 38 -8.72 3.46 -9.29
CA CYS A 38 -8.20 2.24 -8.69
C CYS A 38 -9.12 1.08 -9.03
N ALA A 39 -8.63 0.08 -9.75
CA ALA A 39 -9.40 -1.10 -10.15
C ALA A 39 -9.99 -1.88 -8.96
N ILE A 40 -9.42 -1.69 -7.77
CA ILE A 40 -9.85 -2.39 -6.55
C ILE A 40 -11.00 -1.68 -5.86
N CYS A 41 -10.88 -0.37 -5.60
CA CYS A 41 -11.84 0.36 -4.74
C CYS A 41 -12.43 1.63 -5.38
N GLY A 42 -12.11 1.93 -6.64
CA GLY A 42 -12.64 3.11 -7.34
C GLY A 42 -12.10 4.47 -6.86
N ASP A 43 -11.17 4.47 -5.91
CA ASP A 43 -10.47 5.69 -5.44
C ASP A 43 -9.51 6.20 -6.52
N ARG A 44 -9.03 7.45 -6.41
CA ARG A 44 -8.09 8.02 -7.38
C ARG A 44 -6.81 7.18 -7.42
N ALA A 45 -6.47 6.64 -8.59
CA ALA A 45 -5.22 5.90 -8.75
C ALA A 45 -4.04 6.87 -8.79
N THR A 46 -2.92 6.41 -8.24
CA THR A 46 -1.67 7.16 -8.28
C THR A 46 -0.82 6.73 -9.47
N ALA A 47 -0.79 5.42 -9.74
CA ALA A 47 -0.13 4.82 -10.91
C ALA A 47 -0.60 3.37 -11.08
N LYS A 48 0.05 2.65 -11.99
CA LYS A 48 0.00 1.19 -12.06
C LYS A 48 0.91 0.61 -10.98
N HIS A 49 0.37 -0.22 -10.09
CA HIS A 49 1.14 -0.99 -9.10
C HIS A 49 0.80 -2.46 -9.26
N TYR A 50 1.82 -3.32 -9.32
CA TYR A 50 1.64 -4.79 -9.43
C TYR A 50 0.75 -5.23 -10.61
N GLY A 51 0.81 -4.51 -11.72
CA GLY A 51 0.05 -4.88 -12.94
C GLY A 51 -1.29 -4.16 -13.12
N ALA A 52 -1.81 -3.43 -12.12
CA ALA A 52 -3.12 -2.75 -12.22
C ALA A 52 -3.09 -1.30 -11.73
N SER A 53 -3.96 -0.46 -12.32
CA SER A 53 -4.22 0.90 -11.82
C SER A 53 -4.72 0.84 -10.38
N SER A 54 -3.98 1.43 -9.44
CA SER A 54 -4.34 1.37 -8.02
C SER A 54 -3.95 2.62 -7.24
N CYS A 55 -4.69 2.86 -6.15
CA CYS A 55 -4.38 3.90 -5.18
C CYS A 55 -3.39 3.41 -4.13
N ASP A 56 -2.76 4.34 -3.39
CA ASP A 56 -1.75 4.02 -2.37
C ASP A 56 -2.27 3.09 -1.27
N GLY A 57 -3.55 3.23 -0.91
CA GLY A 57 -4.19 2.38 0.07
C GLY A 57 -4.23 0.92 -0.36
N CYS A 58 -4.58 0.64 -1.61
CA CYS A 58 -4.66 -0.72 -2.15
C CYS A 58 -3.27 -1.28 -2.49
N LYS A 59 -2.35 -0.45 -2.99
CA LYS A 59 -0.93 -0.77 -3.15
C LYS A 59 -0.33 -1.28 -1.83
N GLY A 60 -0.42 -0.47 -0.78
CA GLY A 60 0.15 -0.80 0.52
C GLY A 60 -0.51 -1.99 1.20
N PHE A 61 -1.84 -2.13 1.04
CA PHE A 61 -2.58 -3.28 1.53
C PHE A 61 -2.08 -4.58 0.88
N PHE A 62 -2.08 -4.65 -0.45
CA PHE A 62 -1.63 -5.83 -1.20
C PHE A 62 -0.20 -6.22 -0.83
N ARG A 63 0.72 -5.25 -0.83
CA ARG A 63 2.14 -5.45 -0.45
C ARG A 63 2.29 -6.11 0.93
N ARG A 64 1.55 -5.64 1.94
CA ARG A 64 1.59 -6.21 3.29
C ARG A 64 0.95 -7.59 3.35
N SER A 65 -0.17 -7.78 2.64
CA SER A 65 -0.89 -9.05 2.60
C SER A 65 -0.06 -10.17 1.99
N VAL A 66 0.60 -9.91 0.86
CA VAL A 66 1.45 -10.91 0.19
C VAL A 66 2.71 -11.20 0.99
N ARG A 67 3.46 -10.17 1.43
CA ARG A 67 4.73 -10.38 2.15
C ARG A 67 4.60 -11.17 3.45
N LYS A 68 3.48 -11.00 4.16
CA LYS A 68 3.21 -11.72 5.41
C LYS A 68 2.34 -12.97 5.20
N ASN A 69 2.06 -13.33 3.95
CA ASN A 69 1.16 -14.42 3.58
C ASN A 69 -0.15 -14.40 4.40
N HIS A 70 -0.77 -13.22 4.50
CA HIS A 70 -1.94 -13.03 5.35
C HIS A 70 -3.14 -13.81 4.81
N MET A 71 -3.65 -14.73 5.63
CA MET A 71 -4.92 -15.44 5.38
C MET A 71 -6.05 -14.67 6.08
N TYR A 72 -6.89 -14.00 5.31
CA TYR A 72 -8.05 -13.30 5.84
C TYR A 72 -9.31 -14.17 5.73
N SER A 73 -10.22 -14.02 6.68
CA SER A 73 -11.56 -14.62 6.64
C SER A 73 -12.61 -13.54 6.39
N CYS A 74 -13.59 -13.83 5.54
CA CYS A 74 -14.78 -12.98 5.42
C CYS A 74 -15.75 -13.31 6.56
N ARG A 75 -16.37 -12.29 7.15
CA ARG A 75 -17.42 -12.44 8.18
C ARG A 75 -18.85 -12.43 7.59
N PHE A 76 -18.95 -12.34 6.26
CA PHE A 76 -20.20 -12.23 5.51
C PHE A 76 -20.19 -13.27 4.36
N SER A 77 -20.94 -13.00 3.29
CA SER A 77 -21.10 -13.88 2.11
C SER A 77 -19.92 -13.90 1.13
N ARG A 78 -18.72 -13.45 1.52
CA ARG A 78 -17.52 -13.37 0.63
C ARG A 78 -17.74 -12.50 -0.63
N GLN A 79 -18.71 -11.60 -0.58
CA GLN A 79 -19.16 -10.71 -1.66
C GLN A 79 -19.26 -9.25 -1.19
N CYS A 80 -18.43 -8.87 -0.20
CA CYS A 80 -18.46 -7.50 0.34
C CYS A 80 -18.09 -6.49 -0.75
N VAL A 81 -18.82 -5.37 -0.76
CA VAL A 81 -18.50 -4.21 -1.61
C VAL A 81 -17.14 -3.65 -1.19
N VAL A 82 -16.29 -3.41 -2.18
CA VAL A 82 -14.97 -2.80 -2.01
C VAL A 82 -14.97 -1.49 -2.79
N ASP A 83 -15.32 -0.41 -2.11
CA ASP A 83 -15.31 0.97 -2.59
C ASP A 83 -14.36 1.83 -1.73
N LYS A 84 -14.24 3.14 -2.01
CA LYS A 84 -13.33 4.05 -1.29
C LYS A 84 -13.57 4.02 0.22
N ASP A 85 -14.82 4.03 0.65
CA ASP A 85 -15.22 4.24 2.05
C ASP A 85 -15.25 2.93 2.85
N LYS A 86 -15.60 1.82 2.19
CA LYS A 86 -15.83 0.51 2.82
C LYS A 86 -14.76 -0.53 2.49
N ARG A 87 -13.71 -0.21 1.71
CA ARG A 87 -12.60 -1.14 1.40
C ARG A 87 -11.94 -1.77 2.64
N ASN A 88 -12.02 -1.13 3.81
CA ASN A 88 -11.44 -1.64 5.05
C ASN A 88 -12.36 -2.60 5.82
N GLN A 89 -13.65 -2.71 5.46
CA GLN A 89 -14.65 -3.51 6.18
C GLN A 89 -14.42 -5.02 6.02
N CYS A 90 -13.87 -5.46 4.88
CA CYS A 90 -13.55 -6.87 4.65
C CYS A 90 -12.21 -7.04 3.94
N ARG A 91 -11.17 -7.38 4.71
CA ARG A 91 -9.83 -7.66 4.20
C ARG A 91 -9.80 -8.85 3.23
N TYR A 92 -10.61 -9.88 3.47
CA TYR A 92 -10.72 -11.02 2.57
C TYR A 92 -11.20 -10.59 1.18
N CYS A 93 -12.35 -9.90 1.08
CA CYS A 93 -12.91 -9.49 -0.20
C CYS A 93 -12.00 -8.49 -0.93
N ARG A 94 -11.37 -7.58 -0.17
CA ARG A 94 -10.37 -6.65 -0.73
C ARG A 94 -9.19 -7.40 -1.32
N LEU A 95 -8.59 -8.34 -0.59
CA LEU A 95 -7.44 -9.11 -1.08
C LEU A 95 -7.81 -10.02 -2.25
N LYS A 96 -8.98 -10.68 -2.18
CA LYS A 96 -9.53 -11.47 -3.29
C LYS A 96 -9.65 -10.63 -4.56
N LYS A 97 -10.10 -9.38 -4.45
CA LYS A 97 -10.21 -8.46 -5.60
C LYS A 97 -8.83 -8.02 -6.13
N CYS A 98 -7.79 -7.99 -5.31
CA CYS A 98 -6.43 -7.67 -5.75
C CYS A 98 -5.79 -8.77 -6.62
N PHE A 99 -6.22 -10.03 -6.47
CA PHE A 99 -5.74 -11.16 -7.28
C PHE A 99 -6.62 -11.44 -8.51
N ARG A 100 -7.57 -10.55 -8.80
CA ARG A 100 -8.55 -10.72 -9.86
C ARG A 100 -8.21 -9.89 -11.08
#